data_AF-A0A1C4XJA1-F1
#
_entry.id   AF-A0A1C4XJA1-F1
#
_cell.length_a   1.000
_cell.length_b   1.000
_cell.length_c   1.000
_cell.angle_alpha   90.00
_cell.angle_beta   90.00
_cell.angle_gamma   90.00
#
_symmetry.space_group_name_H-M   'P 1'
#
loop_
_entity.id
_entity.type
_entity.pdbx_description
1 polymer ?
#
loop_
_entity_poly.entity_id
_entity_poly.type
_entity_poly.pdbx_seq_one_letter_code
_entity_poly.pdbx_strand_id
1 'polypeptide(L)' 'MSETRSVPLYCPYCGEEDLRPSEAGHGAWECHACVRVFTVKFTGLLSRAAAGPAGAGSVPGTVTR' A
#
# COMPACT_ATOMS: atom_id res chain seq x y z
N MET A 1 6.82 -20.69 3.08
CA MET A 1 7.54 -19.41 3.20
C MET A 1 6.59 -18.31 2.71
N SER A 2 5.71 -17.81 3.58
CA SER A 2 4.77 -16.71 3.26
C SER A 2 5.44 -15.39 3.64
N GLU A 3 6.45 -15.04 2.87
CA GLU A 3 7.37 -13.95 3.15
C GLU A 3 6.64 -12.60 2.89
N THR A 4 6.03 -12.03 3.93
CA THR A 4 5.39 -10.70 3.92
C THR A 4 4.12 -10.55 3.07
N ARG A 5 3.07 -11.33 3.35
CA ARG A 5 1.73 -11.06 2.78
C ARG A 5 0.77 -10.63 3.89
N SER A 6 0.88 -9.37 4.31
CA SER A 6 -0.12 -8.77 5.20
C SER A 6 -1.44 -8.65 4.45
N VAL A 7 -2.51 -9.10 5.08
CA VAL A 7 -3.88 -8.91 4.58
C VAL A 7 -4.34 -7.52 5.02
N PRO A 8 -4.79 -6.65 4.11
CA PRO A 8 -5.47 -5.43 4.51
C PRO A 8 -6.75 -5.82 5.24
N LEU A 9 -6.95 -5.30 6.44
CA LEU A 9 -8.11 -5.64 7.26
C LEU A 9 -9.35 -4.83 6.87
N TYR A 10 -9.17 -3.59 6.40
CA TYR A 10 -10.26 -2.67 6.05
C TYR A 10 -10.05 -2.07 4.67
N CYS A 11 -11.14 -1.94 3.90
CA CYS A 11 -11.12 -1.27 2.61
C CYS A 11 -10.77 0.22 2.78
N PRO A 12 -9.74 0.75 2.08
CA PRO A 12 -9.36 2.15 2.22
C PRO A 12 -10.40 3.14 1.67
N TYR A 13 -11.44 2.64 0.98
CA TYR A 13 -12.47 3.46 0.36
C TYR A 13 -13.80 3.47 1.13
N CYS A 14 -14.19 2.37 1.78
CA CYS A 14 -15.48 2.29 2.48
C CYS A 14 -15.40 1.83 3.94
N GLY A 15 -14.23 1.36 4.41
CA GLY A 15 -14.07 0.88 5.78
C GLY A 15 -14.58 -0.53 6.04
N GLU A 16 -15.17 -1.20 5.05
CA GLU A 16 -15.66 -2.58 5.19
C GLU A 16 -14.52 -3.62 5.13
N GLU A 17 -14.76 -4.79 5.74
CA GLU A 17 -13.77 -5.87 5.89
C GLU A 17 -13.89 -6.96 4.80
N ASP A 18 -14.86 -6.85 3.88
CA ASP A 18 -15.10 -7.83 2.81
C ASP A 18 -14.09 -7.67 1.65
N LEU A 19 -12.84 -8.00 1.96
CA LEU A 19 -11.67 -7.92 1.08
C LEU A 19 -11.22 -9.30 0.61
N ARG A 20 -11.01 -9.44 -0.69
CA ARG A 20 -10.51 -10.66 -1.33
C ARG A 20 -9.28 -10.36 -2.19
N PRO A 21 -8.30 -11.29 -2.31
CA PRO A 21 -7.26 -11.19 -3.32
C PRO A 21 -7.90 -11.12 -4.70
N SER A 22 -7.39 -10.24 -5.57
CA SER A 22 -7.86 -10.13 -6.95
C SER A 22 -6.83 -10.70 -7.92
N GLU A 23 -7.29 -11.35 -8.97
CA GLU A 23 -6.45 -11.90 -10.04
C GLU A 23 -5.87 -10.80 -10.96
N ALA A 24 -6.23 -9.54 -10.74
CA ALA A 24 -5.74 -8.39 -11.51
C ALA A 24 -4.21 -8.18 -11.42
N GLY A 25 -3.55 -8.76 -10.41
CA GLY A 25 -2.09 -8.75 -10.32
C GLY A 25 -1.54 -9.00 -8.91
N HIS A 26 -0.21 -9.00 -8.78
CA HIS A 26 0.45 -9.18 -7.49
C HIS A 26 0.07 -8.08 -6.50
N GLY A 27 -0.42 -8.50 -5.33
CA GLY A 27 -0.86 -7.57 -4.28
C GLY A 27 -2.17 -6.85 -4.61
N ALA A 28 -2.90 -7.26 -5.65
CA ALA A 28 -4.23 -6.74 -5.94
C ALA A 28 -5.28 -7.31 -4.98
N TRP A 29 -6.21 -6.45 -4.59
CA TRP A 29 -7.32 -6.71 -3.68
C TRP A 29 -8.60 -6.09 -4.23
N GLU A 30 -9.71 -6.75 -3.98
CA GLU A 30 -11.04 -6.26 -4.31
C GLU A 30 -11.91 -6.20 -3.06
N CYS A 31 -12.71 -5.14 -2.95
CA CYS A 31 -13.73 -5.00 -1.93
C CYS A 31 -15.11 -5.29 -2.54
N HIS A 32 -15.80 -6.29 -2.01
CA HIS A 32 -17.13 -6.69 -2.50
C HIS A 32 -18.24 -5.73 -2.03
N ALA A 33 -18.05 -5.04 -0.90
CA ALA A 33 -19.03 -4.08 -0.40
C ALA A 33 -19.14 -2.81 -1.25
N CYS A 34 -18.02 -2.27 -1.75
CA CYS A 34 -17.99 -1.05 -2.56
C CYS A 34 -17.48 -1.23 -3.99
N VAL A 35 -17.27 -2.48 -4.42
CA VAL A 35 -16.95 -2.89 -5.79
C VAL A 35 -15.68 -2.24 -6.38
N ARG A 36 -14.66 -2.01 -5.54
CA ARG A 36 -13.39 -1.40 -5.96
C ARG A 36 -12.25 -2.41 -5.94
N VAL A 37 -11.37 -2.32 -6.94
CA VAL A 37 -10.11 -3.07 -7.03
C VAL A 37 -8.94 -2.10 -6.83
N PHE A 38 -7.96 -2.50 -6.04
CA PHE A 38 -6.77 -1.70 -5.71
C PHE A 38 -5.55 -2.59 -5.45
N THR A 39 -4.34 -2.02 -5.48
CA THR A 39 -3.09 -2.75 -5.24
C THR A 39 -2.42 -2.26 -3.95
N VAL A 40 -1.99 -3.19 -3.10
CA VAL A 40 -1.19 -2.90 -1.91
C VAL A 40 0.26 -3.32 -2.16
N LYS A 41 1.19 -2.40 -1.89
CA LYS A 41 2.63 -2.61 -2.07
C LYS A 41 3.39 -2.27 -0.78
N PHE A 42 4.24 -3.19 -0.34
CA PHE A 42 5.27 -2.87 0.65
C PHE A 42 6.41 -2.12 -0.05
N THR A 43 6.60 -0.84 0.30
CA THR A 43 7.63 0.01 -0.31
C THR A 43 8.97 -0.07 0.43
N GLY A 44 8.94 -0.43 1.71
CA GLY A 44 10.12 -0.44 2.59
C GLY A 44 9.77 0.04 4.00
N LEU A 45 10.76 0.00 4.89
CA LEU A 45 10.64 0.61 6.21
C LEU A 45 10.98 2.10 6.12
N LEU A 46 10.21 2.94 6.80
CA LEU A 46 10.59 4.35 6.95
C LEU A 46 11.84 4.43 7.82
N SER A 47 12.88 5.12 7.33
CA SER A 47 14.06 5.44 8.12
C SER A 47 13.68 6.42 9.23
N ARG A 48 13.39 5.93 10.44
CA ARG A 48 13.25 6.78 11.62
C ARG A 48 14.40 6.57 12.61
N ALA A 49 15.63 6.84 12.15
CA ALA A 49 16.85 7.26 12.86
C ALA A 49 18.01 7.36 11.83
N ALA A 50 18.91 8.34 11.78
CA ALA A 50 19.42 9.23 12.81
C ALA A 50 19.46 10.69 12.33
N ALA A 51 19.10 11.64 13.21
CA ALA A 51 19.54 13.02 13.05
C ALA A 51 21.07 13.08 13.28
N GLY A 52 21.85 12.72 12.25
CA GLY A 52 23.10 13.39 11.90
C GLY A 52 22.79 14.47 10.84
N PRO A 53 23.61 15.52 10.69
CA PRO A 53 23.22 16.71 9.93
C PRO A 53 22.86 16.36 8.48
N ALA A 54 21.73 16.93 8.07
CA ALA A 54 20.95 16.57 6.90
C ALA A 54 21.68 16.83 5.58
N GLY A 55 21.72 15.80 4.73
CA GLY A 55 21.85 15.95 3.28
C GLY A 55 20.49 15.67 2.64
N ALA A 56 19.74 16.72 2.32
CA ALA A 56 18.43 16.63 1.68
C ALA A 56 18.57 16.09 0.24
N GLY A 57 18.03 14.90 -0.03
CA GLY A 57 17.72 14.44 -1.37
C GLY A 57 16.22 14.58 -1.61
N SER A 58 15.80 15.64 -2.28
CA SER A 58 14.43 15.81 -2.77
C SER A 58 14.21 14.95 -4.02
N VAL A 59 13.13 14.19 -4.06
CA VAL A 59 12.61 13.61 -5.32
C VAL A 59 11.37 14.40 -5.71
N PRO A 60 11.37 15.16 -6.81
CA PRO A 60 10.14 15.76 -7.33
C PRO A 60 9.36 14.69 -8.08
N GLY A 61 8.35 14.11 -7.43
CA GLY A 61 7.37 13.26 -8.09
C GLY A 61 6.20 14.12 -8.56
N THR A 62 6.15 14.45 -9.85
CA THR A 62 4.95 15.04 -10.47
C THR A 62 3.83 14.01 -10.41
N VAL A 63 2.82 14.26 -9.57
CA VAL A 63 1.52 13.58 -9.68
C VAL A 63 0.81 14.21 -10.88
N THR A 64 0.76 13.48 -12.00
CA THR A 64 -0.24 13.75 -13.03
C THR A 64 -1.55 13.14 -12.55
N ARG A 65 -2.62 13.94 -12.66
CA ARG A 65 -4.00 13.65 -12.23
C ARG A 65 -4.51 12.28 -12.66
#